data_AF-T1IZR7-F1
#
_entry.id   AF-T1IZR7-F1
#
_cell.length_a   1.000
_cell.length_b   1.000
_cell.length_c   1.000
_cell.angle_alpha   90.00
_cell.angle_beta   90.00
_cell.angle_gamma   90.00
#
_symmetry.space_group_name_H-M   'P 1'
#
loop_
_entity.id
_entity.type
_entity.pdbx_description
1 polymer ?
#
loop_
_entity_poly.entity_id
_entity_poly.type
_entity_poly.pdbx_seq_one_letter_code
_entity_poly.pdbx_strand_id
1 'polypeptide(L)'
;MAKSKAQMQPTQGDQSGLQTAAVLLVFSMFALMITSFFITFYLLFYTDYYYLSVLYFIWLWWDRSKCNRGGRRCTWIREWKLWTYIAEYFPIKILKTAELDPNKNYVCGYHPHGLFPLGFTSCFATEATGFSKLFPQIKPSILLLLLHFWIPLHRELILGLGACLVSRESISWLLTKEGKGNMLVIIVGGGLEMLDSISGVVKLTLKNRKGFVRLAIQHGASLIPIFGFGENEIYSQVANPKGSMLRKVQDFLYDHYRMAMPLFSMRGMFPSQQPLDVVIGKPIDVGQNSQPTEEEIDHYHKVMNWMRNATVWKYMKDYFPVRTIKTAELDPNKNYVCGYHPHGILCVGAFTSFATEATGFKHIFPKIKPFLLTLTGQFWFPFYRDLIMSTGSCAVSKESIKWLLTNEGKGNMVIIVIGGAAEALDAHPGMVKLTLRRRKGFVRLAIQNGASLIPIFSFGENNIWSQVPNSEGSILRTVQNYLTKFMGFSPPIIYGRGIFQYSIGYMPYRYPVDIIVGKPIDVVQNPNPSKEEVDKYHNLYIQSLHQLFEEHKINYEHYKDVTLELVA
;
A
#
# COMPACT_ATOMS: atom_id res chain seq x y z
N MET A 1 12.86 15.56 25.89
CA MET A 1 13.94 16.22 25.10
C MET A 1 13.33 17.29 24.21
N ALA A 2 14.07 18.38 24.01
CA ALA A 2 13.59 19.75 23.77
C ALA A 2 12.58 19.96 22.62
N LYS A 3 11.49 20.67 22.93
CA LYS A 3 10.66 21.37 21.94
C LYS A 3 11.47 22.54 21.37
N SER A 4 11.92 22.41 20.12
CA SER A 4 12.45 23.53 19.34
C SER A 4 11.34 24.56 19.12
N LYS A 5 11.36 25.65 19.89
CA LYS A 5 10.64 26.88 19.53
C LYS A 5 11.31 27.42 18.27
N ALA A 6 10.66 27.28 17.12
CA ALA A 6 11.04 28.04 15.93
C ALA A 6 10.93 29.53 16.28
N GLN A 7 12.07 30.23 16.22
CA GLN A 7 12.11 31.69 16.34
C GLN A 7 11.33 32.28 15.16
N MET A 8 10.16 32.86 15.45
CA MET A 8 9.52 33.79 14.53
C MET A 8 10.41 35.02 14.40
N GLN A 9 10.89 35.28 13.18
CA GLN A 9 11.43 36.60 12.86
C GLN A 9 10.27 37.62 12.84
N PRO A 10 10.43 38.81 13.42
CA PRO A 10 9.40 39.84 13.39
C PRO A 10 9.40 40.49 12.00
N THR A 11 8.33 40.34 11.22
CA THR A 11 8.14 41.07 9.97
C THR A 11 7.37 42.37 10.19
N GLN A 12 7.96 43.42 9.63
CA GLN A 12 7.51 44.80 9.45
C GLN A 12 5.98 44.99 9.35
N GLY A 13 5.44 45.87 10.18
CA GLY A 13 3.99 46.06 10.40
C GLY A 13 3.15 46.51 9.19
N ASP A 14 3.74 46.91 8.06
CA ASP A 14 3.01 47.39 6.88
C ASP A 14 2.73 46.28 5.84
N GLN A 15 3.59 45.25 5.76
CA GLN A 15 3.39 44.12 4.82
C GLN A 15 2.40 43.07 5.36
N SER A 16 2.24 42.97 6.68
CA SER A 16 1.34 41.99 7.30
C SER A 16 -0.14 42.18 6.92
N GLY A 17 -0.58 43.42 6.69
CA GLY A 17 -1.95 43.72 6.27
C GLY A 17 -2.24 43.26 4.84
N LEU A 18 -1.32 43.55 3.91
CA LEU A 18 -1.44 43.14 2.51
C LEU A 18 -1.37 41.62 2.34
N GLN A 19 -0.51 40.94 3.12
CA GLN A 19 -0.45 39.48 3.16
C GLN A 19 -1.76 38.87 3.65
N THR A 20 -2.35 39.44 4.71
CA THR A 20 -3.66 38.97 5.21
C THR A 20 -4.77 39.21 4.19
N ALA A 21 -4.79 40.38 3.52
CA ALA A 21 -5.75 40.68 2.48
C ALA A 21 -5.61 39.75 1.27
N ALA A 22 -4.38 39.39 0.88
CA ALA A 22 -4.09 38.42 -0.15
C ALA A 22 -4.67 37.03 0.19
N VAL A 23 -4.46 36.55 1.41
CA VAL A 23 -5.03 35.30 1.90
C VAL A 23 -6.56 35.34 1.82
N LEU A 24 -7.18 36.39 2.37
CA LEU A 24 -8.64 36.56 2.31
C LEU A 24 -9.16 36.59 0.87
N LEU A 25 -8.45 37.25 -0.05
CA LEU A 25 -8.80 37.26 -1.46
C LEU A 25 -8.76 35.84 -2.04
N VAL A 26 -7.65 35.11 -1.92
CA VAL A 26 -7.51 33.75 -2.47
C VAL A 26 -8.55 32.79 -1.90
N PHE A 27 -8.82 32.84 -0.60
CA PHE A 27 -9.87 32.02 0.01
C PHE A 27 -11.28 32.46 -0.42
N SER A 28 -11.52 33.76 -0.60
CA SER A 28 -12.78 34.24 -1.17
C SER A 28 -12.95 33.84 -2.64
N MET A 29 -11.88 33.62 -3.41
CA MET A 29 -11.97 33.12 -4.79
C MET A 29 -12.63 31.74 -4.86
N PHE A 30 -12.50 30.90 -3.83
CA PHE A 30 -13.24 29.63 -3.72
C PHE A 30 -14.74 29.85 -3.49
N ALA A 31 -15.12 30.86 -2.70
CA ALA A 31 -16.54 31.25 -2.58
C ALA A 31 -17.05 31.85 -3.91
N LEU A 32 -16.23 32.66 -4.58
CA LEU A 32 -16.53 33.23 -5.89
C LEU A 32 -16.70 32.18 -6.98
N MET A 33 -16.05 31.02 -6.84
CA MET A 33 -16.26 29.86 -7.70
C MET A 33 -17.75 29.45 -7.70
N ILE A 34 -18.38 29.39 -6.52
CA ILE A 34 -19.79 29.05 -6.37
C ILE A 34 -20.68 30.21 -6.82
N THR A 35 -20.37 31.45 -6.40
CA THR A 35 -21.19 32.62 -6.76
C THR A 35 -21.14 32.95 -8.25
N SER A 36 -20.07 32.61 -8.97
CA SER A 36 -19.95 32.82 -10.43
C SER A 36 -21.04 32.11 -11.23
N PHE A 37 -21.47 30.92 -10.80
CA PHE A 37 -22.63 30.24 -11.38
C PHE A 37 -23.88 31.08 -11.14
N PHE A 38 -24.16 31.46 -9.90
CA PHE A 38 -25.35 32.26 -9.58
C PHE A 38 -25.37 33.59 -10.33
N ILE A 39 -24.24 34.28 -10.48
CA ILE A 39 -24.14 35.52 -11.25
C ILE A 39 -24.44 35.25 -12.73
N THR A 40 -23.83 34.22 -13.34
CA THR A 40 -24.01 33.93 -14.77
C THR A 40 -25.47 33.52 -15.07
N PHE A 41 -26.09 32.74 -14.17
CA PHE A 41 -27.50 32.36 -14.26
C PHE A 41 -28.43 33.54 -13.99
N TYR A 42 -28.12 34.38 -13.01
CA TYR A 42 -28.90 35.59 -12.71
C TYR A 42 -28.91 36.54 -13.91
N LEU A 43 -27.74 36.81 -14.50
CA LEU A 43 -27.63 37.63 -15.71
C LEU A 43 -28.44 37.03 -16.87
N LEU A 44 -28.41 35.70 -17.03
CA LEU A 44 -29.11 35.00 -18.11
C LEU A 44 -30.64 35.08 -18.00
N PHE A 45 -31.20 34.93 -16.79
CA PHE A 45 -32.64 34.75 -16.61
C PHE A 45 -33.37 35.98 -16.04
N TYR A 46 -32.66 36.93 -15.43
CA TYR A 46 -33.27 38.00 -14.64
C TYR A 46 -32.79 39.41 -15.01
N THR A 47 -31.98 39.59 -16.06
CA THR A 47 -31.48 40.91 -16.48
C THR A 47 -31.48 41.09 -17.99
N ASP A 48 -31.53 42.33 -18.46
CA ASP A 48 -31.36 42.67 -19.88
C ASP A 48 -29.94 42.39 -20.40
N TYR A 49 -28.99 42.05 -19.51
CA TYR A 49 -27.62 41.67 -19.85
C TYR A 49 -27.45 40.18 -20.19
N TYR A 50 -28.53 39.43 -20.41
CA TYR A 50 -28.50 37.98 -20.69
C TYR A 50 -27.57 37.60 -21.85
N TYR A 51 -27.41 38.48 -22.84
CA TYR A 51 -26.53 38.28 -23.98
C TYR A 51 -25.07 38.06 -23.57
N LEU A 52 -24.61 38.65 -22.45
CA LEU A 52 -23.26 38.41 -21.92
C LEU A 52 -23.09 36.95 -21.48
N SER A 53 -24.08 36.40 -20.77
CA SER A 53 -24.07 34.98 -20.37
C SER A 53 -24.15 34.05 -21.57
N VAL A 54 -25.01 34.36 -22.56
CA VAL A 54 -25.11 33.55 -23.80
C VAL A 54 -23.78 33.53 -24.55
N LEU A 55 -23.17 34.69 -24.79
CA LEU A 55 -21.85 34.78 -25.44
C LEU A 55 -20.78 34.02 -24.65
N TYR A 56 -20.81 34.11 -23.33
CA TYR A 56 -19.87 33.39 -22.48
C TYR A 56 -20.09 31.87 -22.52
N PHE A 57 -21.33 31.38 -22.55
CA PHE A 57 -21.61 29.94 -22.70
C PHE A 57 -21.21 29.40 -24.08
N ILE A 58 -21.39 30.18 -25.15
CA ILE A 58 -20.87 29.84 -26.48
C ILE A 58 -19.34 29.73 -26.43
N TRP A 59 -18.65 30.69 -25.81
CA TRP A 59 -17.21 30.64 -25.59
C TRP A 59 -16.79 29.41 -24.79
N LEU A 60 -17.45 29.11 -23.67
CA LEU A 60 -17.18 27.94 -22.84
C LEU A 60 -17.30 26.63 -23.63
N TRP A 61 -18.35 26.50 -24.45
CA TRP A 61 -18.57 25.32 -25.27
C TRP A 61 -17.52 25.17 -26.37
N TRP A 62 -17.20 26.26 -27.07
CA TRP A 62 -16.19 26.28 -28.13
C TRP A 62 -14.80 25.94 -27.58
N ASP A 63 -14.44 26.50 -26.42
CA ASP A 63 -13.10 26.39 -25.83
C ASP A 63 -12.94 25.19 -24.87
N ARG A 64 -13.98 24.36 -24.68
CA ARG A 64 -14.00 23.27 -23.70
C ARG A 64 -12.83 22.30 -23.78
N SER A 65 -12.25 22.10 -24.97
CA SER A 65 -11.14 21.16 -25.18
C SER A 65 -9.79 21.67 -24.70
N LYS A 66 -9.65 22.97 -24.40
CA LYS A 66 -8.36 23.56 -23.99
C LYS A 66 -7.81 22.99 -22.70
N CYS A 67 -8.66 22.56 -21.77
CA CYS A 67 -8.19 21.90 -20.56
C CYS A 67 -7.43 20.58 -20.85
N ASN A 68 -7.66 19.94 -21.99
CA ASN A 68 -6.90 18.76 -22.44
C ASN A 68 -5.69 19.09 -23.32
N ARG A 69 -5.46 20.37 -23.65
CA ARG A 69 -4.53 20.81 -24.70
C ARG A 69 -3.65 21.97 -24.25
N GLY A 70 -2.99 21.85 -23.09
CA GLY A 70 -2.02 22.84 -22.60
C GLY A 70 -2.60 24.00 -21.79
N GLY A 71 -3.93 24.13 -21.71
CA GLY A 71 -4.58 25.25 -21.02
C GLY A 71 -4.42 26.57 -21.78
N ARG A 72 -4.39 27.70 -21.06
CA ARG A 72 -4.15 29.05 -21.60
C ARG A 72 -3.13 29.81 -20.74
N ARG A 73 -1.96 29.20 -20.56
CA ARG A 73 -0.91 29.73 -19.69
C ARG A 73 -0.61 31.20 -20.01
N CYS A 74 -0.76 32.06 -19.01
CA CYS A 74 -0.56 33.50 -19.09
C CYS A 74 0.48 33.92 -18.06
N THR A 75 1.66 34.33 -18.54
CA THR A 75 2.78 34.74 -17.66
C THR A 75 2.37 35.85 -16.69
N TRP A 76 1.63 36.84 -17.17
CA TRP A 76 1.16 37.95 -16.34
C TRP A 76 0.31 37.50 -15.15
N ILE A 77 -0.63 36.55 -15.36
CA ILE A 77 -1.45 36.00 -14.26
C ILE A 77 -0.56 35.25 -13.27
N ARG A 78 0.41 34.48 -13.74
CA ARG A 78 1.32 33.69 -12.89
C ARG A 78 2.28 34.55 -12.06
N GLU A 79 2.55 35.77 -12.50
CA GLU A 79 3.45 36.74 -11.86
C GLU A 79 2.71 37.77 -11.00
N TRP A 80 1.39 37.65 -10.81
CA TRP A 80 0.66 38.57 -9.93
C TRP A 80 1.30 38.63 -8.54
N LYS A 81 1.49 39.86 -8.05
CA LYS A 81 2.08 40.12 -6.72
C LYS A 81 1.29 39.46 -5.58
N LEU A 82 -0.01 39.21 -5.82
CA LEU A 82 -0.87 38.39 -4.96
C LEU A 82 -0.20 37.08 -4.53
N TRP A 83 0.42 36.35 -5.46
CA TRP A 83 1.02 35.05 -5.16
C TRP A 83 2.27 35.18 -4.30
N THR A 84 3.06 36.24 -4.48
CA THR A 84 4.21 36.53 -3.61
C THR A 84 3.74 36.75 -2.17
N TYR A 85 2.66 37.50 -1.95
CA TYR A 85 2.10 37.70 -0.61
C TYR A 85 1.60 36.40 0.01
N ILE A 86 1.02 35.47 -0.77
CA ILE A 86 0.65 34.14 -0.28
C ILE A 86 1.89 33.34 0.14
N ALA A 87 2.94 33.33 -0.70
CA ALA A 87 4.17 32.61 -0.39
C ALA A 87 4.89 33.18 0.84
N GLU A 88 4.86 34.49 1.03
CA GLU A 88 5.42 35.16 2.22
C GLU A 88 4.57 34.93 3.47
N TYR A 89 3.23 34.87 3.35
CA TYR A 89 2.34 34.58 4.47
C TYR A 89 2.51 33.14 4.97
N PHE A 90 2.59 32.13 4.10
CA PHE A 90 2.75 30.71 4.46
C PHE A 90 4.21 30.18 4.37
N PRO A 91 5.23 31.04 4.53
CA PRO A 91 6.61 30.79 4.10
C PRO A 91 6.83 29.63 3.12
N ILE A 92 6.29 29.73 1.90
CA ILE A 92 6.30 28.64 0.92
C ILE A 92 7.64 28.63 0.19
N LYS A 93 8.33 27.48 0.15
CA LYS A 93 9.58 27.32 -0.59
C LYS A 93 9.69 25.98 -1.30
N ILE A 94 10.42 25.98 -2.42
CA ILE A 94 10.80 24.78 -3.16
C ILE A 94 12.18 24.31 -2.68
N LEU A 95 12.28 23.04 -2.30
CA LEU A 95 13.54 22.35 -2.04
C LEU A 95 13.89 21.48 -3.25
N LYS A 96 14.79 22.00 -4.09
CA LYS A 96 15.31 21.32 -5.28
C LYS A 96 16.35 20.27 -4.89
N THR A 97 16.12 19.00 -5.25
CA THR A 97 17.05 17.90 -4.92
C THR A 97 17.88 17.40 -6.11
N ALA A 98 17.52 17.80 -7.34
CA ALA A 98 18.26 17.49 -8.57
C ALA A 98 17.97 18.51 -9.68
N GLU A 99 18.87 18.56 -10.65
CA GLU A 99 18.64 19.21 -11.94
C GLU A 99 17.66 18.40 -12.79
N LEU A 100 16.91 19.09 -13.65
CA LEU A 100 15.99 18.49 -14.61
C LEU A 100 16.43 18.82 -16.03
N ASP A 101 16.43 17.81 -16.89
CA ASP A 101 16.76 17.91 -18.30
C ASP A 101 15.56 18.50 -19.08
N PRO A 102 15.71 19.68 -19.72
CA PRO A 102 14.62 20.29 -20.49
C PRO A 102 14.23 19.49 -21.74
N ASN A 103 15.01 18.47 -22.14
CA ASN A 103 14.69 17.58 -23.24
C ASN A 103 13.83 16.37 -22.82
N LYS A 104 13.53 16.23 -21.52
CA LYS A 104 12.65 15.19 -20.98
C LYS A 104 11.31 15.77 -20.54
N ASN A 105 10.31 14.90 -20.50
CA ASN A 105 9.02 15.18 -19.91
C ASN A 105 8.89 14.43 -18.59
N TYR A 106 8.10 14.97 -17.67
CA TYR A 106 8.01 14.50 -16.30
C TYR A 106 6.56 14.31 -15.87
N VAL A 107 6.29 13.21 -15.18
CA VAL A 107 5.03 12.96 -14.49
C VAL A 107 5.30 12.91 -12.99
N CYS A 108 4.73 13.86 -12.26
CA CYS A 108 5.03 14.07 -10.85
C CYS A 108 3.86 13.66 -9.96
N GLY A 109 4.15 12.89 -8.90
CA GLY A 109 3.18 12.57 -7.87
C GLY A 109 3.38 13.46 -6.65
N TYR A 110 2.43 14.37 -6.39
CA TYR A 110 2.42 15.28 -5.24
C TYR A 110 1.64 14.68 -4.06
N HIS A 111 2.23 14.75 -2.87
CA HIS A 111 1.64 14.29 -1.61
C HIS A 111 2.07 15.15 -0.41
N PRO A 112 1.24 15.28 0.63
CA PRO A 112 -0.18 14.92 0.67
C PRO A 112 -1.03 15.99 -0.05
N HIS A 113 -2.32 15.71 -0.30
CA HIS A 113 -3.26 16.73 -0.82
C HIS A 113 -3.49 17.88 0.16
N GLY A 114 -3.46 17.64 1.48
CA GLY A 114 -3.98 18.60 2.45
C GLY A 114 -5.46 18.94 2.20
N LEU A 115 -5.98 19.92 2.94
CA LEU A 115 -7.34 20.42 2.68
C LEU A 115 -7.37 21.35 1.47
N PHE A 116 -6.44 22.30 1.45
CA PHE A 116 -6.15 23.18 0.33
C PHE A 116 -4.64 23.09 0.06
N PRO A 117 -4.21 22.47 -1.06
CA PRO A 117 -2.80 22.23 -1.36
C PRO A 117 -2.12 23.53 -1.82
N LEU A 118 -1.84 24.46 -0.89
CA LEU A 118 -1.28 25.77 -1.21
C LEU A 118 0.17 25.67 -1.69
N GLY A 119 0.94 24.70 -1.18
CA GLY A 119 2.28 24.42 -1.67
C GLY A 119 2.26 23.97 -3.12
N PHE A 120 1.34 23.08 -3.48
CA PHE A 120 1.15 22.63 -4.86
C PHE A 120 0.83 23.78 -5.82
N THR A 121 -0.18 24.60 -5.50
CA THR A 121 -0.59 25.69 -6.41
C THR A 121 0.46 26.78 -6.49
N SER A 122 1.04 27.20 -5.36
CA SER A 122 2.04 28.29 -5.31
C SER A 122 3.38 27.90 -5.93
N CYS A 123 3.75 26.62 -5.90
CA CYS A 123 5.00 26.15 -6.50
C CYS A 123 4.88 25.85 -7.99
N PHE A 124 3.74 25.30 -8.45
CA PHE A 124 3.63 24.75 -9.80
C PHE A 124 2.71 25.55 -10.74
N ALA A 125 1.79 26.36 -10.22
CA ALA A 125 0.86 27.14 -11.04
C ALA A 125 1.32 28.61 -11.19
N THR A 126 2.01 29.17 -10.20
CA THR A 126 2.43 30.59 -10.17
C THR A 126 3.96 30.72 -10.26
N GLU A 127 4.47 31.96 -10.18
CA GLU A 127 5.91 32.26 -10.01
C GLU A 127 6.26 32.71 -8.58
N ALA A 128 5.37 32.50 -7.61
CA ALA A 128 5.54 33.00 -6.24
C ALA A 128 6.85 32.54 -5.56
N THR A 129 7.28 31.33 -5.89
CA THR A 129 8.48 30.67 -5.35
C THR A 129 9.66 30.71 -6.33
N GLY A 130 9.52 31.40 -7.46
CA GLY A 130 10.56 31.51 -8.48
C GLY A 130 10.82 30.19 -9.23
N PHE A 131 9.78 29.39 -9.49
CA PHE A 131 9.92 28.08 -10.15
C PHE A 131 10.76 28.16 -11.43
N SER A 132 10.46 29.11 -12.33
CA SER A 132 11.14 29.22 -13.62
C SER A 132 12.64 29.56 -13.49
N LYS A 133 13.05 30.18 -12.36
CA LYS A 133 14.45 30.42 -12.04
C LYS A 133 15.14 29.14 -11.51
N LEU A 134 14.43 28.33 -10.73
CA LEU A 134 14.96 27.08 -10.17
C LEU A 134 15.07 25.97 -11.22
N PHE A 135 14.13 25.91 -12.17
CA PHE A 135 14.11 24.94 -13.27
C PHE A 135 13.93 25.64 -14.61
N PRO A 136 15.02 26.23 -15.16
CA PRO A 136 14.96 26.89 -16.45
C PRO A 136 14.43 25.95 -17.54
N GLN A 137 13.54 26.46 -18.40
CA GLN A 137 12.94 25.73 -19.53
C GLN A 137 12.01 24.57 -19.15
N ILE A 138 11.78 24.30 -17.86
CA ILE A 138 10.76 23.36 -17.41
C ILE A 138 9.43 24.08 -17.26
N LYS A 139 8.37 23.50 -17.82
CA LYS A 139 7.00 24.03 -17.81
C LYS A 139 6.12 23.19 -16.89
N PRO A 140 5.85 23.64 -15.64
CA PRO A 140 4.94 22.94 -14.75
C PRO A 140 3.49 23.21 -15.13
N SER A 141 2.69 22.14 -15.16
CA SER A 141 1.23 22.16 -15.29
C SER A 141 0.62 21.35 -14.17
N ILE A 142 -0.19 22.00 -13.35
CA ILE A 142 -1.01 21.32 -12.35
C ILE A 142 -2.19 20.63 -13.03
N LEU A 143 -2.49 19.39 -12.64
CA LEU A 143 -3.62 18.64 -13.18
C LEU A 143 -4.80 18.64 -12.20
N LEU A 144 -5.94 19.18 -12.65
CA LEU A 144 -7.13 19.38 -11.84
C LEU A 144 -8.33 18.57 -12.35
N LEU A 145 -9.31 18.34 -11.48
CA LEU A 145 -10.56 17.65 -11.82
C LEU A 145 -11.40 18.42 -12.85
N LEU A 146 -12.19 17.69 -13.65
CA LEU A 146 -13.01 18.24 -14.74
C LEU A 146 -13.94 19.37 -14.30
N LEU A 147 -14.51 19.26 -13.09
CA LEU A 147 -15.45 20.23 -12.56
C LEU A 147 -14.90 21.66 -12.62
N HIS A 148 -13.62 21.87 -12.29
CA HIS A 148 -13.02 23.20 -12.29
C HIS A 148 -13.07 23.90 -13.66
N PHE A 149 -13.11 23.15 -14.76
CA PHE A 149 -13.12 23.70 -16.11
C PHE A 149 -14.52 24.01 -16.64
N TRP A 150 -15.57 23.78 -15.84
CA TRP A 150 -16.95 24.12 -16.15
C TRP A 150 -17.48 25.32 -15.35
N ILE A 151 -16.71 25.81 -14.39
CA ILE A 151 -17.13 26.90 -13.51
C ILE A 151 -16.80 28.25 -14.18
N PRO A 152 -17.82 29.10 -14.47
CA PRO A 152 -17.60 30.42 -15.03
C PRO A 152 -16.57 31.24 -14.25
N LEU A 153 -15.76 32.04 -14.94
CA LEU A 153 -14.70 32.91 -14.39
C LEU A 153 -13.53 32.15 -13.71
N HIS A 154 -13.80 31.21 -12.81
CA HIS A 154 -12.80 30.33 -12.18
C HIS A 154 -12.01 29.55 -13.23
N ARG A 155 -12.70 29.01 -14.24
CA ARG A 155 -12.09 28.35 -15.40
C ARG A 155 -11.04 29.22 -16.07
N GLU A 156 -11.34 30.51 -16.27
CA GLU A 156 -10.44 31.43 -16.98
C GLU A 156 -9.15 31.65 -16.18
N LEU A 157 -9.27 31.82 -14.86
CA LEU A 157 -8.14 31.95 -13.95
C LEU A 157 -7.25 30.72 -13.97
N ILE A 158 -7.80 29.52 -13.78
CA ILE A 158 -6.99 28.29 -13.70
C ILE A 158 -6.35 27.94 -15.05
N LEU A 159 -7.03 28.19 -16.18
CA LEU A 159 -6.43 28.03 -17.49
C LEU A 159 -5.32 29.05 -17.71
N GLY A 160 -5.51 30.29 -17.23
CA GLY A 160 -4.49 31.34 -17.15
C GLY A 160 -3.26 30.93 -16.35
N LEU A 161 -3.44 30.22 -15.24
CA LEU A 161 -2.36 29.64 -14.45
C LEU A 161 -1.68 28.43 -15.13
N GLY A 162 -2.18 27.98 -16.28
CA GLY A 162 -1.66 26.82 -17.01
C GLY A 162 -2.11 25.46 -16.47
N ALA A 163 -3.19 25.43 -15.68
CA ALA A 163 -3.79 24.20 -15.21
C ALA A 163 -4.43 23.41 -16.36
N CYS A 164 -4.30 22.08 -16.30
CA CYS A 164 -4.86 21.15 -17.28
C CYS A 164 -5.74 20.10 -16.60
N LEU A 165 -6.53 19.38 -17.39
CA LEU A 165 -7.39 18.31 -16.90
C LEU A 165 -6.56 17.09 -16.46
N VAL A 166 -6.89 16.50 -15.32
CA VAL A 166 -6.38 15.19 -14.91
C VAL A 166 -7.12 14.08 -15.65
N SER A 167 -6.76 13.86 -16.92
CA SER A 167 -7.27 12.78 -17.76
C SER A 167 -6.14 12.10 -18.53
N ARG A 168 -6.36 10.84 -18.94
CA ARG A 168 -5.39 10.13 -19.80
C ARG A 168 -5.16 10.86 -21.12
N GLU A 169 -6.22 11.43 -21.69
CA GLU A 169 -6.16 12.20 -22.94
C GLU A 169 -5.28 13.44 -22.78
N SER A 170 -5.56 14.27 -21.77
CA SER A 170 -4.80 15.48 -21.45
C SER A 170 -3.32 15.18 -21.19
N ILE A 171 -3.04 14.19 -20.34
CA ILE A 171 -1.66 13.78 -20.01
C ILE A 171 -0.94 13.30 -21.28
N SER A 172 -1.57 12.44 -22.08
CA SER A 172 -0.96 11.93 -23.31
C SER A 172 -0.70 13.05 -24.31
N TRP A 173 -1.63 14.00 -24.45
CA TRP A 173 -1.46 15.15 -25.32
C TRP A 173 -0.29 16.03 -24.86
N LEU A 174 -0.21 16.36 -23.57
CA LEU A 174 0.88 17.16 -23.00
C LEU A 174 2.25 16.49 -23.14
N LEU A 175 2.32 15.16 -23.02
CA LEU A 175 3.59 14.43 -23.14
C LEU A 175 4.04 14.23 -24.60
N THR A 176 3.14 14.37 -25.58
CA THR A 176 3.43 14.03 -27.00
C THR A 176 3.30 15.20 -27.98
N LYS A 177 2.45 16.20 -27.70
CA LYS A 177 2.12 17.30 -28.62
C LYS A 177 2.63 18.66 -28.18
N GLU A 178 2.82 18.88 -26.88
CA GLU A 178 3.30 20.16 -26.32
C GLU A 178 4.83 20.31 -26.41
N GLY A 179 5.56 19.26 -26.81
CA GLY A 179 7.02 19.23 -26.90
C GLY A 179 7.71 18.62 -25.67
N LYS A 180 8.94 19.07 -25.40
CA LYS A 180 9.76 18.63 -24.26
C LYS A 180 9.78 19.68 -23.14
N GLY A 181 10.27 19.29 -21.96
CA GLY A 181 10.36 20.14 -20.78
C GLY A 181 9.05 20.25 -20.00
N ASN A 182 8.04 19.43 -20.31
CA ASN A 182 6.75 19.45 -19.63
C ASN A 182 6.83 18.72 -18.28
N MET A 183 6.38 19.36 -17.21
CA MET A 183 6.27 18.77 -15.87
C MET A 183 4.80 18.71 -15.45
N LEU A 184 4.23 17.50 -15.43
CA LEU A 184 2.82 17.29 -15.12
C LEU A 184 2.64 16.90 -13.67
N VAL A 185 2.08 17.78 -12.84
CA VAL A 185 1.99 17.56 -11.39
C VAL A 185 0.60 17.12 -10.99
N ILE A 186 0.50 15.93 -10.38
CA ILE A 186 -0.74 15.25 -10.03
C ILE A 186 -0.78 15.03 -8.53
N ILE A 187 -1.85 15.45 -7.87
CA ILE A 187 -2.11 15.02 -6.49
C ILE A 187 -2.74 13.62 -6.53
N VAL A 188 -1.92 12.59 -6.37
CA VAL A 188 -2.30 11.20 -6.68
C VAL A 188 -3.39 10.67 -5.75
N GLY A 189 -3.36 11.07 -4.47
CA GLY A 189 -4.37 10.66 -3.50
C GLY A 189 -5.71 11.36 -3.63
N GLY A 190 -5.74 12.54 -4.26
CA GLY A 190 -6.94 13.32 -4.53
C GLY A 190 -7.81 13.56 -3.28
N GLY A 191 -9.13 13.52 -3.47
CA GLY A 191 -10.10 13.77 -2.40
C GLY A 191 -10.05 12.80 -1.21
N LEU A 192 -9.49 11.59 -1.37
CA LEU A 192 -9.33 10.66 -0.23
C LEU A 192 -8.26 11.13 0.75
N GLU A 193 -7.16 11.69 0.26
CA GLU A 193 -6.16 12.33 1.13
C GLU A 193 -6.71 13.59 1.76
N MET A 194 -7.54 14.36 1.04
CA MET A 194 -8.23 15.53 1.60
C MET A 194 -9.13 15.17 2.78
N LEU A 195 -9.92 14.08 2.66
CA LEU A 195 -10.77 13.57 3.75
C LEU A 195 -9.99 12.99 4.94
N ASP A 196 -8.72 12.63 4.72
CA ASP A 196 -7.81 12.10 5.74
C ASP A 196 -6.80 13.16 6.24
N SER A 197 -6.92 14.42 5.82
CA SER A 197 -6.01 15.52 6.17
C SER A 197 -6.27 15.99 7.61
N ILE A 198 -5.65 15.30 8.56
CA ILE A 198 -5.66 15.58 10.00
C ILE A 198 -4.26 16.05 10.41
N SER A 199 -4.18 17.15 11.16
CA SER A 199 -2.89 17.72 11.59
C SER A 199 -2.07 16.71 12.40
N GLY A 200 -0.77 16.65 12.13
CA GLY A 200 0.15 15.72 12.79
C GLY A 200 0.10 14.28 12.26
N VAL A 201 -0.73 13.99 11.25
CA VAL A 201 -0.81 12.68 10.60
C VAL A 201 -0.67 12.85 9.09
N VAL A 202 0.32 12.18 8.49
CA VAL A 202 0.43 12.06 7.03
C VAL A 202 -0.09 10.70 6.61
N LYS A 203 -1.24 10.69 5.94
CA LYS A 203 -1.84 9.47 5.40
C LYS A 203 -2.00 9.59 3.89
N LEU A 204 -1.28 8.73 3.16
CA LEU A 204 -1.22 8.78 1.71
C LEU A 204 -2.10 7.70 1.07
N THR A 205 -2.79 8.06 -0.01
CA THR A 205 -3.58 7.17 -0.86
C THR A 205 -2.82 6.91 -2.15
N LEU A 206 -1.82 6.02 -2.07
CA LEU A 206 -0.95 5.70 -3.21
C LEU A 206 -0.99 4.23 -3.64
N LYS A 207 -1.12 3.27 -2.70
CA LYS A 207 -0.88 1.82 -2.93
C LYS A 207 -1.48 1.22 -4.21
N ASN A 208 -2.68 1.64 -4.61
CA ASN A 208 -3.39 1.12 -5.78
C ASN A 208 -3.52 2.15 -6.92
N ARG A 209 -2.84 3.30 -6.85
CA ARG A 209 -2.96 4.43 -7.78
C ARG A 209 -1.87 4.39 -8.85
N LYS A 210 -1.80 3.31 -9.61
CA LYS A 210 -0.71 3.07 -10.59
C LYS A 210 -0.84 3.82 -11.92
N GLY A 211 -1.94 4.53 -12.15
CA GLY A 211 -2.27 5.11 -13.46
C GLY A 211 -1.25 6.13 -13.99
N PHE A 212 -0.68 6.94 -13.10
CA PHE A 212 0.34 7.93 -13.49
C PHE A 212 1.67 7.26 -13.88
N VAL A 213 2.06 6.18 -13.18
CA VAL A 213 3.22 5.34 -13.53
C VAL A 213 3.02 4.71 -14.91
N ARG A 214 1.83 4.17 -15.16
CA ARG A 214 1.48 3.60 -16.47
C ARG A 214 1.65 4.64 -17.58
N LEU A 215 1.10 5.84 -17.41
CA LEU A 215 1.22 6.91 -18.41
C LEU A 215 2.67 7.38 -18.60
N ALA A 216 3.45 7.43 -17.52
CA ALA A 216 4.86 7.77 -17.58
C ALA A 216 5.64 6.77 -18.45
N ILE A 217 5.46 5.47 -18.23
CA ILE A 217 6.08 4.41 -19.05
C ILE A 217 5.60 4.45 -20.50
N GLN A 218 4.28 4.66 -20.73
CA GLN A 218 3.73 4.72 -22.09
C GLN A 218 4.37 5.80 -22.96
N HIS A 219 4.72 6.93 -22.36
CA HIS A 219 5.22 8.11 -23.05
C HIS A 219 6.71 8.36 -22.84
N GLY A 220 7.42 7.48 -22.12
CA GLY A 220 8.84 7.66 -21.81
C GLY A 220 9.12 8.90 -20.94
N ALA A 221 8.16 9.30 -20.10
CA ALA A 221 8.31 10.43 -19.20
C ALA A 221 8.89 9.97 -17.86
N SER A 222 9.87 10.68 -17.31
CA SER A 222 10.47 10.32 -16.02
C SER A 222 9.48 10.60 -14.88
N LEU A 223 9.47 9.75 -13.87
CA LEU A 223 8.66 9.95 -12.66
C LEU A 223 9.39 10.85 -11.67
N ILE A 224 8.68 11.77 -11.01
CA ILE A 224 9.23 12.57 -9.91
C ILE A 224 8.30 12.47 -8.69
N PRO A 225 8.77 11.93 -7.55
CA PRO A 225 8.04 12.07 -6.29
C PRO A 225 8.17 13.51 -5.76
N ILE A 226 7.06 14.12 -5.39
CA ILE A 226 7.02 15.46 -4.79
C ILE A 226 6.29 15.38 -3.45
N PHE A 227 6.89 15.97 -2.42
CA PHE A 227 6.32 15.96 -1.08
C PHE A 227 6.20 17.38 -0.52
N GLY A 228 5.00 17.77 -0.09
CA GLY A 228 4.70 19.03 0.57
C GLY A 228 4.58 18.86 2.09
N PHE A 229 5.49 19.45 2.85
CA PHE A 229 5.40 19.50 4.31
C PHE A 229 4.50 20.67 4.74
N GLY A 230 3.71 20.49 5.80
CA GLY A 230 2.86 21.55 6.38
C GLY A 230 1.43 21.63 5.81
N GLU A 231 1.12 20.90 4.72
CA GLU A 231 -0.18 20.97 4.03
C GLU A 231 -1.37 20.53 4.91
N ASN A 232 -1.16 19.57 5.82
CA ASN A 232 -2.21 19.06 6.71
C ASN A 232 -2.40 19.96 7.96
N GLU A 233 -1.50 20.91 8.17
CA GLU A 233 -1.45 21.80 9.33
C GLU A 233 -2.12 23.15 9.05
N ILE A 234 -2.39 23.49 7.78
CA ILE A 234 -3.06 24.73 7.39
C ILE A 234 -4.47 24.80 7.97
N TYR A 235 -5.18 23.67 8.05
CA TYR A 235 -6.57 23.62 8.50
C TYR A 235 -6.83 22.52 9.52
N SER A 236 -7.67 22.86 10.52
CA SER A 236 -8.19 21.92 11.50
C SER A 236 -9.55 21.37 11.05
N GLN A 237 -9.56 20.10 10.63
CA GLN A 237 -10.78 19.36 10.30
C GLN A 237 -11.38 18.66 11.52
N VAL A 238 -12.70 18.44 11.49
CA VAL A 238 -13.37 17.58 12.46
C VAL A 238 -12.89 16.14 12.25
N ALA A 239 -12.28 15.56 13.28
CA ALA A 239 -11.79 14.18 13.22
C ALA A 239 -12.96 13.19 13.01
N ASN A 240 -12.86 12.41 11.95
CA ASN A 240 -13.88 11.51 11.42
C ASN A 240 -13.24 10.16 11.04
N PRO A 241 -12.82 9.36 12.03
CA PRO A 241 -12.11 8.10 11.77
C PRO A 241 -12.95 7.14 10.92
N LYS A 242 -12.28 6.30 10.13
CA LYS A 242 -12.94 5.28 9.30
C LYS A 242 -13.87 4.41 10.14
N GLY A 243 -15.08 4.21 9.65
CA GLY A 243 -16.13 3.46 10.33
C GLY A 243 -17.09 4.32 11.17
N SER A 244 -16.76 5.58 11.48
CA SER A 244 -17.70 6.52 12.10
C SER A 244 -18.88 6.80 11.15
N MET A 245 -20.03 7.17 11.72
CA MET A 245 -21.24 7.48 10.94
C MET A 245 -20.98 8.58 9.92
N LEU A 246 -20.35 9.67 10.36
CA LEU A 246 -19.98 10.79 9.51
C LEU A 246 -19.05 10.36 8.36
N ARG A 247 -18.03 9.55 8.68
CA ARG A 247 -17.11 9.06 7.65
C ARG A 247 -17.79 8.12 6.66
N LYS A 248 -18.74 7.30 7.08
CA LYS A 248 -19.55 6.48 6.16
C LYS A 248 -20.35 7.32 5.17
N VAL A 249 -20.89 8.46 5.61
CA VAL A 249 -21.57 9.41 4.70
C VAL A 249 -20.60 10.02 3.70
N GLN A 250 -19.43 10.47 4.17
CA GLN A 250 -18.40 11.04 3.27
C GLN A 250 -17.85 10.01 2.28
N ASP A 251 -17.60 8.78 2.74
CA ASP A 251 -17.16 7.67 1.88
C ASP A 251 -18.25 7.34 0.86
N PHE A 252 -19.53 7.29 1.25
CA PHE A 252 -20.66 7.08 0.34
C PHE A 252 -20.71 8.17 -0.76
N LEU A 253 -20.62 9.45 -0.37
CA LEU A 253 -20.63 10.56 -1.31
C LEU A 253 -19.44 10.54 -2.26
N TYR A 254 -18.27 10.17 -1.75
CA TYR A 254 -17.06 10.06 -2.56
C TYR A 254 -17.11 8.86 -3.53
N ASP A 255 -17.62 7.72 -3.08
CA ASP A 255 -17.66 6.51 -3.90
C ASP A 255 -18.71 6.59 -5.03
N HIS A 256 -19.85 7.22 -4.78
CA HIS A 256 -20.93 7.34 -5.76
C HIS A 256 -20.83 8.61 -6.62
N TYR A 257 -20.40 9.73 -6.05
CA TYR A 257 -20.43 11.04 -6.71
C TYR A 257 -19.05 11.69 -6.86
N ARG A 258 -17.98 11.06 -6.38
CA ARG A 258 -16.61 11.62 -6.36
C ARG A 258 -16.52 12.97 -5.65
N MET A 259 -17.43 13.21 -4.70
CA MET A 259 -17.52 14.42 -3.91
C MET A 259 -16.90 14.19 -2.54
N ALA A 260 -15.72 14.78 -2.31
CA ALA A 260 -15.08 14.80 -1.01
C ALA A 260 -15.55 16.05 -0.24
N MET A 261 -16.28 15.84 0.86
CA MET A 261 -16.81 16.91 1.70
C MET A 261 -16.11 16.94 3.07
N PRO A 262 -14.98 17.65 3.19
CA PRO A 262 -14.30 17.87 4.46
C PRO A 262 -15.15 18.76 5.36
N LEU A 263 -15.09 18.53 6.68
CA LEU A 263 -15.80 19.34 7.67
C LEU A 263 -14.81 20.13 8.51
N PHE A 264 -14.99 21.45 8.52
CA PHE A 264 -14.16 22.37 9.29
C PHE A 264 -14.58 22.36 10.75
N SER A 265 -13.59 22.40 11.65
CA SER A 265 -13.87 22.73 13.05
C SER A 265 -14.24 24.21 13.20
N MET A 266 -14.90 24.62 14.30
CA MET A 266 -15.24 26.04 14.55
C MET A 266 -14.02 26.98 14.56
N ARG A 267 -12.84 26.48 14.94
CA ARG A 267 -11.55 27.19 14.83
C ARG A 267 -10.89 27.08 13.45
N GLY A 268 -11.42 26.25 12.56
CA GLY A 268 -10.86 25.88 11.26
C GLY A 268 -11.50 26.60 10.07
N MET A 269 -12.29 27.66 10.25
CA MET A 269 -12.79 28.44 9.11
C MET A 269 -11.69 29.26 8.41
N PHE A 270 -10.63 29.59 9.14
CA PHE A 270 -9.50 30.37 8.63
C PHE A 270 -8.21 29.53 8.62
N PRO A 271 -7.34 29.73 7.63
CA PRO A 271 -6.08 28.99 7.54
C PRO A 271 -5.14 29.42 8.67
N SER A 272 -4.45 28.45 9.25
CA SER A 272 -3.33 28.69 10.16
C SER A 272 -2.07 28.97 9.36
N GLN A 273 -1.32 29.98 9.78
CA GLN A 273 -0.02 30.27 9.19
C GLN A 273 0.94 29.11 9.47
N GLN A 274 1.35 28.40 8.42
CA GLN A 274 2.25 27.25 8.50
C GLN A 274 3.30 27.37 7.40
N PRO A 275 4.59 27.09 7.69
CA PRO A 275 5.61 26.99 6.65
C PRO A 275 5.32 25.79 5.74
N LEU A 276 5.42 26.00 4.43
CA LEU A 276 5.20 24.95 3.43
C LEU A 276 6.49 24.67 2.64
N ASP A 277 7.09 23.51 2.92
CA ASP A 277 8.32 23.06 2.26
C ASP A 277 7.96 22.04 1.19
N VAL A 278 8.08 22.41 -0.09
CA VAL A 278 7.81 21.51 -1.22
C VAL A 278 9.11 20.91 -1.73
N VAL A 279 9.34 19.64 -1.41
CA VAL A 279 10.51 18.87 -1.86
C VAL A 279 10.23 18.23 -3.22
N ILE A 280 11.03 18.60 -4.22
CA ILE A 280 10.99 17.98 -5.55
C ILE A 280 12.10 16.93 -5.60
N GLY A 281 11.71 15.65 -5.67
CA GLY A 281 12.63 14.52 -5.69
C GLY A 281 13.45 14.40 -6.97
N LYS A 282 14.36 13.42 -6.99
CA LYS A 282 15.15 13.08 -8.18
C LYS A 282 14.28 12.40 -9.24
N PRO A 283 14.52 12.64 -10.54
CA PRO A 283 13.81 11.94 -11.60
C PRO A 283 14.16 10.45 -11.62
N ILE A 284 13.14 9.62 -11.83
CA ILE A 284 13.22 8.18 -12.01
C ILE A 284 12.93 7.90 -13.48
N ASP A 285 13.95 7.50 -14.23
CA ASP A 285 13.79 7.12 -15.64
C ASP A 285 13.12 5.75 -15.73
N VAL A 286 11.99 5.67 -16.43
CA VAL A 286 11.15 4.47 -16.48
C VAL A 286 11.20 3.70 -17.81
N GLY A 287 11.98 4.20 -18.78
CA GLY A 287 11.96 3.70 -20.17
C GLY A 287 10.65 4.03 -20.89
N GLN A 288 10.52 3.55 -22.13
CA GLN A 288 9.28 3.71 -22.91
C GLN A 288 8.76 2.35 -23.38
N ASN A 289 7.51 2.05 -23.03
CA ASN A 289 6.77 0.89 -23.53
C ASN A 289 5.31 1.29 -23.72
N SER A 290 4.80 1.19 -24.96
CA SER A 290 3.42 1.61 -25.31
C SER A 290 2.34 0.77 -24.63
N GLN A 291 2.65 -0.48 -24.28
CA GLN A 291 1.76 -1.42 -23.59
C GLN A 291 2.48 -2.03 -22.39
N PRO A 292 2.71 -1.25 -21.32
CA PRO A 292 3.43 -1.75 -20.16
C PRO A 292 2.59 -2.80 -19.43
N THR A 293 3.24 -3.89 -19.07
CA THR A 293 2.70 -4.94 -18.22
C THR A 293 2.49 -4.44 -16.79
N GLU A 294 1.60 -5.09 -16.03
CA GLU A 294 1.44 -4.77 -14.61
C GLU A 294 2.73 -4.98 -13.80
N GLU A 295 3.60 -5.90 -14.23
CA GLU A 295 4.89 -6.15 -13.57
C GLU A 295 5.88 -4.99 -13.77
N GLU A 296 5.93 -4.40 -14.96
CA GLU A 296 6.72 -3.20 -15.25
C GLU A 296 6.20 -2.00 -14.48
N ILE A 297 4.87 -1.82 -14.43
CA ILE A 297 4.24 -0.75 -13.64
C ILE A 297 4.56 -0.94 -12.15
N ASP A 298 4.44 -2.16 -11.64
CA ASP A 298 4.74 -2.50 -10.26
C ASP A 298 6.22 -2.35 -9.93
N HIS A 299 7.12 -2.54 -10.89
CA HIS A 299 8.55 -2.27 -10.65
C HIS A 299 8.78 -0.86 -10.11
N TYR A 300 8.13 0.15 -10.69
CA TYR A 300 8.28 1.56 -10.29
C TYR A 300 7.28 2.00 -9.22
N HIS A 301 6.18 1.27 -9.03
CA HIS A 301 5.17 1.55 -8.00
C HIS A 301 5.36 0.70 -6.71
N LYS A 302 6.40 -0.14 -6.65
CA LYS A 302 6.65 -1.07 -5.53
C LYS A 302 6.76 -0.33 -4.20
N VAL A 303 5.96 -0.77 -3.23
CA VAL A 303 6.33 -0.61 -1.82
C VAL A 303 7.58 -1.46 -1.61
N MET A 304 8.69 -0.87 -1.16
CA MET A 304 9.94 -1.59 -0.98
C MET A 304 9.77 -2.77 0.01
N ASN A 305 9.67 -3.99 -0.50
CA ASN A 305 9.74 -5.24 0.26
C ASN A 305 11.20 -5.59 0.58
N TRP A 306 11.99 -4.60 1.04
CA TRP A 306 13.42 -4.75 1.29
C TRP A 306 13.69 -5.88 2.29
N MET A 307 12.83 -6.03 3.30
CA MET A 307 12.99 -7.08 4.31
C MET A 307 12.84 -8.47 3.69
N ARG A 308 11.81 -8.72 2.86
CA ARG A 308 11.64 -10.04 2.20
C ARG A 308 12.84 -10.43 1.32
N ASN A 309 13.56 -9.45 0.79
CA ASN A 309 14.71 -9.63 -0.09
C ASN A 309 16.07 -9.51 0.63
N ALA A 310 16.08 -9.38 1.96
CA ALA A 310 17.32 -9.16 2.70
C ALA A 310 18.30 -10.32 2.54
N THR A 311 19.59 -10.00 2.36
CA THR A 311 20.67 -10.99 2.12
C THR A 311 20.76 -12.05 3.22
N VAL A 312 20.41 -11.69 4.47
CA VAL A 312 20.40 -12.63 5.61
C VAL A 312 19.53 -13.87 5.35
N TRP A 313 18.44 -13.74 4.60
CA TRP A 313 17.57 -14.88 4.27
C TRP A 313 18.21 -15.84 3.27
N LYS A 314 19.11 -15.36 2.40
CA LYS A 314 19.91 -16.24 1.54
C LYS A 314 20.85 -17.09 2.37
N TYR A 315 21.53 -16.49 3.35
CA TYR A 315 22.35 -17.26 4.30
C TYR A 315 21.53 -18.27 5.11
N MET A 316 20.31 -17.92 5.52
CA MET A 316 19.40 -18.86 6.18
C MET A 316 19.03 -20.03 5.26
N LYS A 317 18.69 -19.75 3.99
CA LYS A 317 18.37 -20.74 2.94
C LYS A 317 19.56 -21.61 2.50
N ASP A 318 20.79 -21.15 2.73
CA ASP A 318 21.99 -21.95 2.46
C ASP A 318 22.41 -22.74 3.71
N TYR A 319 22.18 -22.19 4.91
CA TYR A 319 22.45 -22.85 6.18
C TYR A 319 21.54 -24.05 6.43
N PHE A 320 20.24 -23.88 6.18
CA PHE A 320 19.29 -24.96 5.97
C PHE A 320 19.05 -24.97 4.48
N PRO A 321 19.60 -25.91 3.70
CA PRO A 321 19.35 -25.97 2.26
C PRO A 321 17.84 -26.05 1.97
N VAL A 322 17.17 -24.90 1.91
CA VAL A 322 15.71 -24.81 1.81
C VAL A 322 15.33 -24.73 0.34
N ARG A 323 14.43 -25.62 -0.08
CA ARG A 323 13.86 -25.59 -1.43
C ARG A 323 12.34 -25.60 -1.36
N THR A 324 11.72 -24.79 -2.21
CA THR A 324 10.27 -24.83 -2.42
C THR A 324 10.02 -25.56 -3.74
N ILE A 325 9.24 -26.64 -3.69
CA ILE A 325 8.95 -27.50 -4.83
C ILE A 325 7.45 -27.42 -5.14
N LYS A 326 7.13 -27.04 -6.36
CA LYS A 326 5.75 -26.88 -6.84
C LYS A 326 5.29 -28.13 -7.58
N THR A 327 4.11 -28.64 -7.22
CA THR A 327 3.51 -29.83 -7.87
C THR A 327 2.39 -29.51 -8.87
N ALA A 328 1.89 -28.28 -8.88
CA ALA A 328 0.87 -27.81 -9.84
C ALA A 328 0.92 -26.29 -10.04
N GLU A 329 0.46 -25.86 -11.21
CA GLU A 329 0.18 -24.45 -11.50
C GLU A 329 -0.97 -23.93 -10.65
N LEU A 330 -0.87 -22.65 -10.25
CA LEU A 330 -1.91 -21.96 -9.49
C LEU A 330 -2.50 -20.83 -10.33
N ASP A 331 -3.82 -20.76 -10.35
CA ASP A 331 -4.57 -19.69 -11.01
C ASP A 331 -4.48 -18.39 -10.20
N PRO A 332 -3.88 -17.30 -10.75
CA PRO A 332 -3.77 -16.03 -10.05
C PRO A 332 -5.13 -15.33 -9.81
N ASN A 333 -6.22 -15.83 -10.38
CA ASN A 333 -7.57 -15.34 -10.13
C ASN A 333 -8.26 -16.03 -8.94
N LYS A 334 -7.63 -17.05 -8.35
CA LYS A 334 -8.12 -17.74 -7.15
C LYS A 334 -7.33 -17.35 -5.90
N ASN A 335 -7.95 -17.54 -4.75
CA ASN A 335 -7.31 -17.43 -3.44
C ASN A 335 -7.17 -18.83 -2.84
N TYR A 336 -6.16 -19.02 -1.99
CA TYR A 336 -5.75 -20.31 -1.48
C TYR A 336 -5.60 -20.26 0.04
N VAL A 337 -6.09 -21.31 0.72
CA VAL A 337 -5.79 -21.58 2.12
C VAL A 337 -4.88 -22.80 2.18
N CYS A 338 -3.65 -22.61 2.64
CA CYS A 338 -2.62 -23.63 2.62
C CYS A 338 -2.31 -24.10 4.04
N GLY A 339 -2.37 -25.42 4.26
CA GLY A 339 -1.95 -26.00 5.52
C GLY A 339 -0.50 -26.48 5.43
N TYR A 340 0.38 -25.91 6.25
CA TYR A 340 1.79 -26.29 6.35
C TYR A 340 2.00 -27.35 7.43
N HIS A 341 2.72 -28.43 7.07
CA HIS A 341 2.99 -29.58 7.93
C HIS A 341 4.42 -30.09 7.72
N PRO A 342 5.11 -30.64 8.73
CA PRO A 342 4.86 -30.40 10.14
C PRO A 342 5.26 -28.96 10.54
N HIS A 343 4.85 -28.52 11.73
CA HIS A 343 5.24 -27.24 12.33
C HIS A 343 6.74 -27.20 12.66
N GLY A 344 7.30 -28.34 13.10
CA GLY A 344 8.63 -28.38 13.69
C GLY A 344 8.73 -27.49 14.94
N ILE A 345 9.94 -27.09 15.32
CA ILE A 345 10.14 -26.21 16.47
C ILE A 345 9.84 -24.74 16.11
N LEU A 346 10.46 -24.20 15.06
CA LEU A 346 10.34 -22.77 14.67
C LEU A 346 9.82 -22.53 13.23
N CYS A 347 9.34 -23.56 12.52
CA CYS A 347 8.87 -23.44 11.13
C CYS A 347 9.88 -22.74 10.19
N VAL A 348 11.16 -23.13 10.25
CA VAL A 348 12.23 -22.53 9.46
C VAL A 348 11.94 -22.61 7.96
N GLY A 349 11.41 -23.74 7.50
CA GLY A 349 11.01 -23.90 6.10
C GLY A 349 9.91 -22.91 5.71
N ALA A 350 8.83 -22.84 6.51
CA ALA A 350 7.68 -21.99 6.21
C ALA A 350 8.08 -20.51 6.16
N PHE A 351 8.88 -20.06 7.13
CA PHE A 351 9.38 -18.69 7.18
C PHE A 351 10.24 -18.39 5.95
N THR A 352 11.24 -19.22 5.69
CA THR A 352 12.19 -19.00 4.58
C THR A 352 11.47 -18.98 3.23
N SER A 353 10.47 -19.85 3.02
CA SER A 353 9.79 -19.97 1.73
C SER A 353 8.65 -18.98 1.49
N PHE A 354 7.91 -18.60 2.54
CA PHE A 354 6.67 -17.83 2.36
C PHE A 354 6.74 -16.41 2.94
N ALA A 355 7.61 -16.15 3.92
CA ALA A 355 7.85 -14.81 4.46
C ALA A 355 9.04 -14.09 3.81
N THR A 356 9.84 -14.78 2.99
CA THR A 356 10.99 -14.19 2.31
C THR A 356 11.02 -14.57 0.82
N GLU A 357 11.90 -13.93 0.05
CA GLU A 357 12.17 -14.30 -1.35
C GLU A 357 13.40 -15.21 -1.50
N ALA A 358 13.96 -15.75 -0.39
CA ALA A 358 15.22 -16.49 -0.42
C ALA A 358 15.17 -17.77 -1.28
N THR A 359 14.01 -18.43 -1.35
CA THR A 359 13.79 -19.61 -2.20
C THR A 359 13.30 -19.26 -3.60
N GLY A 360 13.16 -17.96 -3.92
CA GLY A 360 12.66 -17.50 -5.21
C GLY A 360 11.16 -17.71 -5.41
N PHE A 361 10.35 -17.58 -4.35
CA PHE A 361 8.90 -17.82 -4.38
C PHE A 361 8.21 -17.18 -5.60
N LYS A 362 8.51 -15.90 -5.88
CA LYS A 362 7.91 -15.18 -7.01
C LYS A 362 8.15 -15.86 -8.37
N HIS A 363 9.29 -16.54 -8.55
CA HIS A 363 9.59 -17.26 -9.78
C HIS A 363 8.85 -18.60 -9.87
N ILE A 364 8.66 -19.27 -8.72
CA ILE A 364 7.97 -20.56 -8.63
C ILE A 364 6.46 -20.38 -8.83
N PHE A 365 5.89 -19.33 -8.22
CA PHE A 365 4.47 -19.00 -8.27
C PHE A 365 4.27 -17.56 -8.78
N PRO A 366 4.39 -17.33 -10.10
CA PRO A 366 4.21 -16.00 -10.67
C PRO A 366 2.80 -15.48 -10.39
N LYS A 367 2.69 -14.20 -10.02
CA LYS A 367 1.42 -13.49 -9.70
C LYS A 367 0.66 -14.02 -8.46
N ILE A 368 1.25 -14.92 -7.69
CA ILE A 368 0.72 -15.37 -6.40
C ILE A 368 1.41 -14.61 -5.26
N LYS A 369 0.66 -14.22 -4.24
CA LYS A 369 1.12 -13.46 -3.07
C LYS A 369 1.07 -14.36 -1.82
N PRO A 370 2.20 -14.72 -1.21
CA PRO A 370 2.21 -15.55 -0.01
C PRO A 370 2.06 -14.70 1.26
N PHE A 371 1.20 -15.15 2.17
CA PHE A 371 0.99 -14.58 3.49
C PHE A 371 1.18 -15.67 4.54
N LEU A 372 2.36 -15.71 5.16
CA LEU A 372 2.62 -16.59 6.29
C LEU A 372 1.87 -16.07 7.52
N LEU A 373 1.03 -16.91 8.12
CA LEU A 373 0.30 -16.57 9.32
C LEU A 373 1.00 -17.11 10.57
N THR A 374 1.22 -16.23 11.53
CA THR A 374 1.91 -16.54 12.80
C THR A 374 1.07 -16.14 14.01
N LEU A 375 1.48 -16.58 15.20
CA LEU A 375 0.81 -16.36 16.47
C LEU A 375 0.53 -14.86 16.70
N THR A 376 -0.73 -14.52 17.01
CA THR A 376 -1.17 -13.13 17.24
C THR A 376 -0.35 -12.40 18.30
N GLY A 377 0.12 -13.11 19.34
CA GLY A 377 0.96 -12.53 20.39
C GLY A 377 2.30 -11.97 19.91
N GLN A 378 2.84 -12.45 18.79
CA GLN A 378 4.07 -11.91 18.20
C GLN A 378 3.91 -10.44 17.78
N PHE A 379 2.69 -10.00 17.49
CA PHE A 379 2.39 -8.62 17.09
C PHE A 379 2.20 -7.66 18.28
N TRP A 380 2.36 -8.12 19.52
CA TRP A 380 2.24 -7.26 20.71
C TRP A 380 3.55 -6.61 21.12
N PHE A 381 4.69 -7.15 20.69
CA PHE A 381 6.02 -6.65 21.07
C PHE A 381 6.51 -5.57 20.10
N PRO A 382 6.82 -4.34 20.58
CA PRO A 382 7.40 -3.29 19.75
C PRO A 382 8.70 -3.76 19.07
N PHE A 383 9.03 -3.19 17.90
CA PHE A 383 10.15 -3.58 17.02
C PHE A 383 10.02 -4.97 16.39
N TYR A 384 9.75 -6.01 17.19
CA TYR A 384 9.56 -7.37 16.67
C TYR A 384 8.30 -7.46 15.78
N ARG A 385 7.21 -6.79 16.20
CA ARG A 385 6.01 -6.62 15.39
C ARG A 385 6.35 -6.03 14.02
N ASP A 386 7.09 -4.93 14.00
CA ASP A 386 7.37 -4.20 12.77
C ASP A 386 8.34 -5.00 11.86
N LEU A 387 9.28 -5.73 12.47
CA LEU A 387 10.15 -6.70 11.77
C LEU A 387 9.33 -7.79 11.09
N ILE A 388 8.45 -8.49 11.81
CA ILE A 388 7.60 -9.54 11.22
C ILE A 388 6.67 -8.97 10.16
N MET A 389 5.99 -7.86 10.43
CA MET A 389 5.08 -7.24 9.46
C MET A 389 5.82 -6.83 8.18
N SER A 390 7.09 -6.42 8.28
CA SER A 390 7.90 -6.07 7.09
C SER A 390 8.22 -7.26 6.18
N THR A 391 8.09 -8.50 6.66
CA THR A 391 8.15 -9.72 5.83
C THR A 391 6.84 -10.01 5.09
N GLY A 392 5.76 -9.28 5.39
CA GLY A 392 4.41 -9.55 4.91
C GLY A 392 3.65 -10.59 5.73
N SER A 393 4.24 -11.10 6.81
CA SER A 393 3.60 -12.03 7.74
C SER A 393 2.42 -11.37 8.46
N CYS A 394 1.37 -12.14 8.71
CA CYS A 394 0.11 -11.67 9.27
C CYS A 394 -0.30 -12.52 10.49
N ALA A 395 -1.25 -12.04 11.29
CA ALA A 395 -1.75 -12.81 12.43
C ALA A 395 -2.60 -14.00 11.97
N VAL A 396 -2.46 -15.14 12.64
CA VAL A 396 -3.32 -16.33 12.46
C VAL A 396 -4.67 -16.16 13.17
N SER A 397 -5.44 -15.16 12.75
CA SER A 397 -6.80 -14.91 13.23
C SER A 397 -7.83 -15.07 12.12
N LYS A 398 -9.08 -15.34 12.50
CA LYS A 398 -10.21 -15.44 11.57
C LYS A 398 -10.39 -14.15 10.77
N GLU A 399 -10.21 -13.01 11.41
CA GLU A 399 -10.38 -11.67 10.83
C GLU A 399 -9.29 -11.41 9.78
N SER A 400 -8.04 -11.73 10.10
CA SER A 400 -6.89 -11.60 9.20
C SER A 400 -7.06 -12.49 7.97
N ILE A 401 -7.38 -13.77 8.17
CA ILE A 401 -7.62 -14.73 7.06
C ILE A 401 -8.77 -14.23 6.18
N LYS A 402 -9.91 -13.85 6.77
CA LYS A 402 -11.06 -13.33 6.00
C LYS A 402 -10.69 -12.10 5.21
N TRP A 403 -9.96 -11.14 5.80
CA TRP A 403 -9.54 -9.93 5.12
C TRP A 403 -8.64 -10.23 3.91
N LEU A 404 -7.65 -11.10 4.08
CA LEU A 404 -6.76 -11.53 2.98
C LEU A 404 -7.54 -12.23 1.86
N LEU A 405 -8.56 -13.02 2.17
CA LEU A 405 -9.33 -13.73 1.16
C LEU A 405 -10.38 -12.87 0.44
N THR A 406 -10.76 -11.71 0.99
CA THR A 406 -11.88 -10.89 0.49
C THR A 406 -11.51 -9.47 0.06
N ASN A 407 -10.53 -8.83 0.70
CA ASN A 407 -10.20 -7.42 0.52
C ASN A 407 -8.83 -7.19 -0.14
N GLU A 408 -7.90 -8.14 -0.02
CA GLU A 408 -6.54 -8.06 -0.57
C GLU A 408 -6.46 -8.48 -2.06
N GLY A 409 -7.62 -8.59 -2.73
CA GLY A 409 -7.72 -9.00 -4.14
C GLY A 409 -7.63 -10.52 -4.36
N LYS A 410 -7.15 -10.92 -5.54
CA LYS A 410 -6.96 -12.32 -5.96
C LYS A 410 -5.48 -12.72 -5.96
N GLY A 411 -5.21 -14.03 -6.09
CA GLY A 411 -3.86 -14.59 -6.11
C GLY A 411 -3.25 -14.71 -4.72
N ASN A 412 -4.05 -14.66 -3.65
CA ASN A 412 -3.55 -14.71 -2.28
C ASN A 412 -3.40 -16.16 -1.83
N MET A 413 -2.20 -16.50 -1.37
CA MET A 413 -1.89 -17.77 -0.70
C MET A 413 -1.75 -17.52 0.79
N VAL A 414 -2.68 -18.03 1.60
CA VAL A 414 -2.70 -17.85 3.04
C VAL A 414 -2.15 -19.11 3.70
N ILE A 415 -0.94 -19.05 4.26
CA ILE A 415 -0.22 -20.21 4.80
C ILE A 415 -0.45 -20.27 6.30
N ILE A 416 -1.01 -21.39 6.77
CA ILE A 416 -1.32 -21.65 8.17
C ILE A 416 -0.54 -22.89 8.60
N VAL A 417 0.28 -22.75 9.64
CA VAL A 417 0.93 -23.91 10.26
C VAL A 417 -0.07 -24.58 11.19
N ILE A 418 -0.70 -25.66 10.72
CA ILE A 418 -1.96 -26.17 11.28
C ILE A 418 -1.78 -26.77 12.67
N GLY A 419 -0.70 -27.54 12.87
CA GLY A 419 -0.45 -28.22 14.14
C GLY A 419 -0.18 -27.28 15.31
N GLY A 420 0.38 -26.10 15.01
CA GLY A 420 0.66 -25.05 15.99
C GLY A 420 1.55 -25.52 17.14
N ALA A 421 1.37 -24.87 18.30
CA ALA A 421 2.14 -25.16 19.51
C ALA A 421 2.05 -26.63 19.98
N ALA A 422 0.90 -27.30 19.77
CA ALA A 422 0.73 -28.69 20.18
C ALA A 422 1.66 -29.63 19.39
N GLU A 423 1.75 -29.44 18.08
CA GLU A 423 2.61 -30.25 17.22
C GLU A 423 4.10 -29.99 17.45
N ALA A 424 4.48 -28.77 17.85
CA ALA A 424 5.88 -28.45 18.17
C ALA A 424 6.45 -29.27 19.34
N LEU A 425 5.60 -29.72 20.28
CA LEU A 425 6.03 -30.62 21.36
C LEU A 425 6.29 -32.05 20.86
N ASP A 426 5.76 -32.42 19.70
CA ASP A 426 5.96 -33.71 19.04
C ASP A 426 7.02 -33.65 17.92
N ALA A 427 7.67 -32.49 17.74
CA ALA A 427 8.75 -32.31 16.77
C ALA A 427 10.03 -33.00 17.24
N HIS A 428 10.16 -34.28 16.86
CA HIS A 428 11.35 -35.10 17.08
C HIS A 428 11.90 -35.59 15.73
N PRO A 429 13.24 -35.69 15.58
CA PRO A 429 13.85 -36.21 14.36
C PRO A 429 13.32 -37.59 13.97
N GLY A 430 13.02 -37.78 12.68
CA GLY A 430 12.52 -39.05 12.14
C GLY A 430 11.06 -39.35 12.44
N MET A 431 10.34 -38.49 13.18
CA MET A 431 8.91 -38.66 13.45
C MET A 431 8.07 -37.67 12.63
N VAL A 432 6.94 -38.14 12.10
CA VAL A 432 5.92 -37.32 11.43
C VAL A 432 4.58 -37.54 12.12
N LYS A 433 4.37 -36.78 13.20
CA LYS A 433 3.13 -36.82 13.98
C LYS A 433 2.42 -35.47 13.87
N LEU A 434 1.30 -35.44 13.15
CA LEU A 434 0.60 -34.21 12.79
C LEU A 434 -0.66 -34.01 13.62
N THR A 435 -0.78 -32.86 14.28
CA THR A 435 -1.98 -32.44 15.00
C THR A 435 -3.00 -31.87 14.01
N LEU A 436 -3.80 -32.74 13.39
CA LEU A 436 -4.70 -32.37 12.29
C LEU A 436 -6.12 -32.92 12.42
N ARG A 437 -6.35 -34.08 13.06
CA ARG A 437 -7.65 -34.80 12.99
C ARG A 437 -8.85 -33.93 13.39
N ARG A 438 -8.70 -33.05 14.39
CA ARG A 438 -9.79 -32.15 14.85
C ARG A 438 -9.64 -30.70 14.38
N ARG A 439 -8.58 -30.37 13.62
CA ARG A 439 -8.26 -28.99 13.19
C ARG A 439 -9.01 -28.56 11.94
N LYS A 440 -10.34 -28.47 12.00
CA LYS A 440 -11.20 -28.21 10.83
C LYS A 440 -11.46 -26.72 10.51
N GLY A 441 -10.92 -25.81 11.33
CA GLY A 441 -11.20 -24.37 11.23
C GLY A 441 -10.74 -23.74 9.90
N PHE A 442 -9.56 -24.13 9.39
CA PHE A 442 -9.03 -23.61 8.13
C PHE A 442 -9.87 -24.06 6.92
N VAL A 443 -10.36 -25.31 6.93
CA VAL A 443 -11.28 -25.85 5.91
C VAL A 443 -12.58 -25.06 5.90
N ARG A 444 -13.15 -24.78 7.08
CA ARG A 444 -14.34 -23.93 7.19
C ARG A 444 -14.11 -22.54 6.59
N LEU A 445 -12.97 -21.90 6.86
CA LEU A 445 -12.64 -20.59 6.31
C LEU A 445 -12.44 -20.62 4.79
N ALA A 446 -11.85 -21.69 4.26
CA ALA A 446 -11.69 -21.89 2.83
C ALA A 446 -13.06 -21.96 2.13
N ILE A 447 -13.98 -22.79 2.63
CA ILE A 447 -15.34 -22.93 2.10
C ILE A 447 -16.11 -21.60 2.17
N GLN A 448 -16.04 -20.89 3.31
CA GLN A 448 -16.76 -19.62 3.49
C GLN A 448 -16.36 -18.54 2.49
N ASN A 449 -15.12 -18.58 1.99
CA ASN A 449 -14.57 -17.56 1.10
C ASN A 449 -14.30 -18.08 -0.32
N GLY A 450 -14.68 -19.31 -0.64
CA GLY A 450 -14.44 -19.92 -1.96
C GLY A 450 -12.95 -20.02 -2.31
N ALA A 451 -12.10 -20.24 -1.31
CA ALA A 451 -10.65 -20.37 -1.49
C ALA A 451 -10.25 -21.84 -1.58
N SER A 452 -9.44 -22.23 -2.56
CA SER A 452 -9.01 -23.62 -2.72
C SER A 452 -8.05 -24.03 -1.60
N LEU A 453 -8.14 -25.28 -1.14
CA LEU A 453 -7.26 -25.83 -0.12
C LEU A 453 -5.99 -26.38 -0.75
N ILE A 454 -4.81 -26.13 -0.15
CA ILE A 454 -3.55 -26.73 -0.60
C ILE A 454 -2.83 -27.38 0.59
N PRO A 455 -2.56 -28.70 0.56
CA PRO A 455 -1.65 -29.30 1.52
C PRO A 455 -0.20 -28.95 1.17
N ILE A 456 0.57 -28.55 2.17
CA ILE A 456 2.01 -28.32 2.07
C ILE A 456 2.70 -29.22 3.08
N PHE A 457 3.71 -29.96 2.61
CA PHE A 457 4.53 -30.83 3.46
C PHE A 457 6.00 -30.43 3.41
N SER A 458 6.67 -30.38 4.56
CA SER A 458 8.09 -30.02 4.73
C SER A 458 8.90 -31.22 5.23
N PHE A 459 9.75 -31.75 4.35
CA PHE A 459 10.70 -32.79 4.71
C PHE A 459 11.93 -32.15 5.37
N GLY A 460 12.39 -32.73 6.48
CA GLY A 460 13.56 -32.24 7.24
C GLY A 460 13.25 -31.21 8.33
N GLU A 461 12.03 -30.68 8.40
CA GLU A 461 11.64 -29.67 9.40
C GLU A 461 11.83 -30.15 10.84
N ASN A 462 11.56 -31.42 11.13
CA ASN A 462 11.73 -32.00 12.47
C ASN A 462 13.19 -32.41 12.78
N ASN A 463 14.11 -32.31 11.80
CA ASN A 463 15.50 -32.74 11.95
C ASN A 463 16.47 -31.59 12.26
N ILE A 464 16.02 -30.33 12.16
CA ILE A 464 16.86 -29.15 12.43
C ILE A 464 17.13 -28.92 13.93
N TRP A 465 16.36 -29.53 14.82
CA TRP A 465 16.61 -29.57 16.26
C TRP A 465 16.34 -30.97 16.81
N SER A 466 17.00 -31.29 17.92
CA SER A 466 16.60 -32.39 18.78
C SER A 466 15.80 -31.84 19.96
N GLN A 467 14.91 -32.68 20.49
CA GLN A 467 14.10 -32.36 21.66
C GLN A 467 14.32 -33.44 22.72
N VAL A 468 14.30 -33.05 24.00
CA VAL A 468 14.35 -34.00 25.11
C VAL A 468 13.11 -34.89 25.06
N PRO A 469 13.22 -36.22 25.21
CA PRO A 469 12.07 -37.11 25.21
C PRO A 469 11.00 -36.67 26.20
N ASN A 470 9.79 -36.48 25.69
CA ASN A 470 8.64 -35.95 26.42
C ASN A 470 7.38 -36.74 26.06
N SER A 471 7.44 -38.07 26.22
CA SER A 471 6.35 -38.98 25.89
C SER A 471 5.03 -38.59 26.58
N GLU A 472 3.91 -38.92 25.93
CA GLU A 472 2.58 -38.73 26.53
C GLU A 472 2.48 -39.44 27.88
N GLY A 473 1.85 -38.78 28.85
CA GLY A 473 1.76 -39.26 30.24
C GLY A 473 2.98 -38.95 31.13
N SER A 474 4.10 -38.47 30.58
CA SER A 474 5.25 -38.04 31.39
C SER A 474 4.95 -36.76 32.19
N ILE A 475 5.68 -36.55 33.29
CA ILE A 475 5.60 -35.32 34.08
C ILE A 475 5.97 -34.10 33.22
N LEU A 476 7.05 -34.21 32.43
CA LEU A 476 7.49 -33.16 31.51
C LEU A 476 6.38 -32.79 30.53
N ARG A 477 5.79 -33.77 29.85
CA ARG A 477 4.69 -33.52 28.90
C ARG A 477 3.47 -32.92 29.59
N THR A 478 3.15 -33.35 30.81
CA THR A 478 2.03 -32.79 31.60
C THR A 478 2.24 -31.30 31.88
N VAL A 479 3.44 -30.91 32.31
CA VAL A 479 3.81 -29.51 32.53
C VAL A 479 3.79 -28.72 31.23
N GLN A 480 4.38 -29.24 30.15
CA GLN A 480 4.38 -28.59 28.84
C GLN A 480 2.96 -28.39 28.29
N ASN A 481 2.06 -29.37 28.46
CA ASN A 481 0.66 -29.27 28.05
C ASN A 481 -0.10 -28.20 28.86
N TYR A 482 0.13 -28.14 30.18
CA TYR A 482 -0.43 -27.10 31.03
C TYR A 482 0.03 -25.70 30.59
N LEU A 483 1.34 -25.51 30.41
CA LEU A 483 1.93 -24.25 29.95
C LEU A 483 1.43 -23.85 28.57
N THR A 484 1.32 -24.79 27.64
CA THR A 484 0.80 -24.55 26.27
C THR A 484 -0.65 -24.07 26.31
N LYS A 485 -1.48 -24.68 27.16
CA LYS A 485 -2.89 -24.29 27.32
C LYS A 485 -3.04 -22.91 27.98
N PHE A 486 -2.18 -22.59 28.95
CA PHE A 486 -2.23 -21.32 29.68
C PHE A 486 -1.66 -20.15 28.86
N MET A 487 -0.52 -20.34 28.19
CA MET A 487 0.21 -19.27 27.51
C MET A 487 -0.06 -19.18 26.00
N GLY A 488 -0.62 -20.22 25.38
CA GLY A 488 -0.87 -20.27 23.94
C GLY A 488 0.37 -20.50 23.07
N PHE A 489 1.55 -20.72 23.67
CA PHE A 489 2.77 -21.19 23.00
C PHE A 489 3.36 -22.37 23.79
N SER A 490 4.05 -23.28 23.10
CA SER A 490 4.68 -24.44 23.73
C SER A 490 6.15 -24.19 24.01
N PRO A 491 6.68 -24.61 25.18
CA PRO A 491 8.10 -24.58 25.49
C PRO A 491 8.73 -25.97 25.31
N PRO A 492 9.11 -26.40 24.10
CA PRO A 492 9.91 -27.60 23.90
C PRO A 492 11.29 -27.42 24.52
N ILE A 493 11.81 -28.44 25.21
CA ILE A 493 13.20 -28.43 25.69
C ILE A 493 14.06 -28.98 24.56
N ILE A 494 14.68 -28.06 23.82
CA ILE A 494 15.43 -28.37 22.60
C ILE A 494 16.93 -28.28 22.82
N TYR A 495 17.67 -29.03 22.01
CA TYR A 495 19.11 -28.90 21.85
C TYR A 495 19.50 -29.13 20.39
N GLY A 496 20.64 -28.59 20.02
CA GLY A 496 21.24 -28.74 18.71
C GLY A 496 22.76 -28.72 18.84
N ARG A 497 23.41 -28.05 17.90
CA ARG A 497 24.87 -27.86 17.90
C ARG A 497 25.30 -26.59 18.64
N GLY A 498 26.59 -26.51 18.96
CA GLY A 498 27.23 -25.28 19.43
C GLY A 498 27.53 -24.31 18.28
N ILE A 499 28.00 -23.11 18.61
CA ILE A 499 28.47 -22.14 17.60
C ILE A 499 29.71 -22.69 16.88
N PHE A 500 30.67 -23.24 17.66
CA PHE A 500 31.97 -23.71 17.18
C PHE A 500 32.15 -25.24 17.19
N GLN A 501 31.13 -26.01 17.60
CA GLN A 501 31.16 -27.47 17.62
C GLN A 501 29.78 -28.07 17.30
N TYR A 502 29.72 -29.39 17.10
CA TYR A 502 28.51 -30.13 16.71
C TYR A 502 27.91 -31.05 17.78
N SER A 503 28.50 -31.12 18.97
CA SER A 503 28.10 -32.03 20.05
C SER A 503 26.98 -31.52 20.96
N ILE A 504 26.91 -30.22 21.30
CA ILE A 504 25.84 -29.69 22.17
C ILE A 504 25.66 -28.17 22.08
N GLY A 505 24.42 -27.67 22.02
CA GLY A 505 24.14 -26.24 22.11
C GLY A 505 22.70 -25.90 21.72
N TYR A 506 22.44 -24.63 21.41
CA TYR A 506 21.11 -24.15 21.00
C TYR A 506 20.99 -23.87 19.50
N MET A 507 22.11 -23.90 18.75
CA MET A 507 22.06 -23.67 17.31
C MET A 507 21.43 -24.89 16.63
N PRO A 508 20.52 -24.71 15.68
CA PRO A 508 19.93 -25.81 14.94
C PRO A 508 20.98 -26.52 14.08
N TYR A 509 20.76 -27.80 13.82
CA TYR A 509 21.56 -28.58 12.89
C TYR A 509 21.39 -28.06 11.46
N ARG A 510 22.46 -28.19 10.66
CA ARG A 510 22.40 -27.93 9.22
C ARG A 510 21.78 -29.15 8.56
N TYR A 511 20.51 -29.06 8.24
CA TYR A 511 19.75 -30.15 7.63
C TYR A 511 18.93 -29.59 6.45
N PRO A 512 18.88 -30.27 5.29
CA PRO A 512 18.07 -29.84 4.16
C PRO A 512 16.58 -29.78 4.51
N VAL A 513 15.86 -28.75 4.03
CA VAL A 513 14.43 -28.59 4.28
C VAL A 513 13.70 -28.40 2.95
N ASP A 514 13.00 -29.43 2.49
CA ASP A 514 12.30 -29.41 1.21
C ASP A 514 10.80 -29.31 1.41
N ILE A 515 10.22 -28.24 0.86
CA ILE A 515 8.82 -27.87 1.04
C ILE A 515 8.07 -28.20 -0.24
N ILE A 516 7.22 -29.21 -0.18
CA ILE A 516 6.39 -29.66 -1.27
C ILE A 516 5.04 -28.96 -1.18
N VAL A 517 4.71 -28.14 -2.18
CA VAL A 517 3.41 -27.49 -2.31
C VAL A 517 2.51 -28.35 -3.18
N GLY A 518 1.47 -28.94 -2.57
CA GLY A 518 0.53 -29.86 -3.20
C GLY A 518 -0.41 -29.22 -4.23
N LYS A 519 -1.27 -30.05 -4.81
CA LYS A 519 -2.29 -29.64 -5.78
C LYS A 519 -3.48 -28.97 -5.07
N PRO A 520 -4.11 -27.95 -5.69
CA PRO A 520 -5.28 -27.30 -5.11
C PRO A 520 -6.51 -28.23 -5.12
N ILE A 521 -7.23 -28.22 -4.00
CA ILE A 521 -8.55 -28.83 -3.84
C ILE A 521 -9.56 -27.70 -3.90
N ASP A 522 -10.26 -27.59 -5.02
CA ASP A 522 -11.29 -26.56 -5.19
C ASP A 522 -12.49 -26.83 -4.27
N VAL A 523 -13.01 -25.76 -3.70
CA VAL A 523 -14.19 -25.79 -2.84
C VAL A 523 -15.31 -24.96 -3.46
N VAL A 524 -16.55 -25.37 -3.24
CA VAL A 524 -17.72 -24.56 -3.55
C VAL A 524 -17.95 -23.58 -2.41
N GLN A 525 -18.13 -22.29 -2.72
CA GLN A 525 -18.31 -21.29 -1.69
C GLN A 525 -19.66 -21.47 -0.98
N ASN A 526 -19.63 -21.61 0.35
CA ASN A 526 -20.80 -21.63 1.19
C ASN A 526 -20.56 -20.77 2.45
N PRO A 527 -21.29 -19.64 2.64
CA PRO A 527 -21.12 -18.78 3.81
C PRO A 527 -21.39 -19.48 5.15
N ASN A 528 -22.26 -20.50 5.16
CA ASN A 528 -22.68 -21.24 6.35
C ASN A 528 -22.52 -22.75 6.11
N PRO A 529 -21.27 -23.25 6.03
CA PRO A 529 -21.03 -24.65 5.70
C PRO A 529 -21.44 -25.56 6.84
N SER A 530 -22.10 -26.68 6.49
CA SER A 530 -22.50 -27.69 7.46
C SER A 530 -21.27 -28.43 8.00
N LYS A 531 -21.44 -29.17 9.11
CA LYS A 531 -20.35 -29.98 9.66
C LYS A 531 -19.93 -31.08 8.68
N GLU A 532 -20.88 -31.70 8.00
CA GLU A 532 -20.69 -32.77 7.03
C GLU A 532 -19.92 -32.25 5.81
N GLU A 533 -20.22 -31.04 5.35
CA GLU A 533 -19.50 -30.39 4.26
C GLU A 533 -18.05 -30.09 4.63
N VAL A 534 -17.82 -29.52 5.83
CA VAL A 534 -16.46 -29.30 6.34
C VAL A 534 -15.70 -30.62 6.48
N ASP A 535 -16.36 -31.67 6.98
CA ASP A 535 -15.77 -32.99 7.18
C ASP A 535 -15.39 -33.65 5.84
N LYS A 536 -16.23 -33.50 4.80
CA LYS A 536 -15.93 -33.95 3.43
C LYS A 536 -14.64 -33.32 2.91
N TYR A 537 -14.54 -31.99 2.91
CA TYR A 537 -13.34 -31.30 2.40
C TYR A 537 -12.11 -31.54 3.28
N HIS A 538 -12.29 -31.70 4.60
CA HIS A 538 -11.20 -32.04 5.50
C HIS A 538 -10.65 -33.45 5.23
N ASN A 539 -11.51 -34.41 4.93
CA ASN A 539 -11.09 -35.77 4.55
C ASN A 539 -10.36 -35.76 3.20
N LEU A 540 -10.86 -35.01 2.21
CA LEU A 540 -10.14 -34.81 0.93
C LEU A 540 -8.77 -34.16 1.15
N TYR A 541 -8.69 -33.16 2.03
CA TYR A 541 -7.42 -32.53 2.40
C TYR A 541 -6.45 -33.54 3.03
N ILE A 542 -6.91 -34.36 3.97
CA ILE A 542 -6.10 -35.41 4.61
C ILE A 542 -5.60 -36.42 3.59
N GLN A 543 -6.48 -36.90 2.69
CA GLN A 543 -6.11 -37.85 1.64
C GLN A 543 -5.03 -37.26 0.72
N SER A 544 -5.22 -36.01 0.29
CA SER A 544 -4.25 -35.30 -0.55
C SER A 544 -2.92 -35.07 0.16
N LEU A 545 -2.93 -34.73 1.46
CA LEU A 545 -1.70 -34.59 2.26
C LEU A 545 -0.95 -35.92 2.40
N HIS A 546 -1.68 -37.01 2.67
CA HIS A 546 -1.09 -38.34 2.78
C HIS A 546 -0.51 -38.81 1.45
N GLN A 547 -1.23 -38.59 0.35
CA GLN A 547 -0.71 -38.86 -0.99
C GLN A 547 0.55 -38.05 -1.28
N LEU A 548 0.54 -36.75 -0.97
CA LEU A 548 1.70 -35.87 -1.17
C LEU A 548 2.93 -36.37 -0.41
N PHE A 549 2.73 -36.82 0.84
CA PHE A 549 3.78 -37.41 1.66
C PHE A 549 4.32 -38.71 1.04
N GLU A 550 3.45 -39.67 0.73
CA GLU A 550 3.84 -40.98 0.21
C GLU A 550 4.56 -40.89 -1.15
N GLU A 551 4.10 -40.01 -2.05
CA GLU A 551 4.72 -39.80 -3.36
C GLU A 551 6.15 -39.23 -3.25
N HIS A 552 6.42 -38.41 -2.24
CA HIS A 552 7.69 -37.70 -2.13
C HIS A 552 8.66 -38.33 -1.13
N LYS A 553 8.19 -39.09 -0.12
CA LYS A 553 9.04 -39.65 0.95
C LYS A 553 10.16 -40.54 0.43
N ILE A 554 9.96 -41.21 -0.72
CA ILE A 554 10.96 -42.07 -1.36
C ILE A 554 12.24 -41.33 -1.76
N ASN A 555 12.16 -40.01 -1.96
CA ASN A 555 13.30 -39.15 -2.33
C ASN A 555 14.15 -38.75 -1.12
N TYR A 556 13.75 -39.12 0.09
CA TYR A 556 14.42 -38.74 1.34
C TYR A 556 14.76 -40.01 2.12
N GLU A 557 16.05 -40.33 2.21
CA GLU A 557 16.54 -41.58 2.79
C GLU A 557 15.99 -41.84 4.21
N HIS A 558 15.94 -40.80 5.05
CA HIS A 558 15.45 -40.88 6.43
C HIS A 558 13.92 -40.99 6.57
N TYR A 559 13.16 -40.96 5.47
CA TYR A 559 11.69 -41.02 5.48
C TYR A 559 11.12 -42.28 4.80
N LYS A 560 11.96 -43.16 4.24
CA LYS A 560 11.49 -44.34 3.50
C LYS A 560 10.57 -45.24 4.32
N ASP A 561 10.94 -45.50 5.57
CA ASP A 561 10.19 -46.34 6.51
C ASP A 561 9.31 -45.53 7.48
N VAL A 562 9.29 -44.20 7.33
CA VAL A 562 8.50 -43.31 8.19
C VAL A 562 7.05 -43.30 7.74
N THR A 563 6.14 -43.47 8.69
CA THR A 563 4.69 -43.35 8.50
C THR A 563 4.20 -42.00 9.00
N LEU A 564 3.29 -41.38 8.26
CA LEU A 564 2.61 -40.17 8.68
C LEU A 564 1.49 -40.52 9.68
N GLU A 565 1.67 -40.12 10.93
CA GLU A 565 0.66 -40.28 11.99
C GLU A 565 -0.18 -39.00 12.12
N LEU A 566 -1.50 -39.14 12.13
CA LEU A 566 -2.42 -38.04 12.42
C LEU A 566 -2.95 -38.16 13.85
N VAL A 567 -2.85 -37.10 14.64
CA VAL A 567 -3.39 -37.01 16.00
C VAL A 567 -4.42 -35.90 16.17
N ALA A 568 -5.08 -35.91 17.34
CA ALA A 568 -6.28 -35.16 17.67
C ALA A 568 -6.09 -33.64 17.63
#